data_AF-A0AA87NR70-F1
#
_entry.id   AF-A0AA87NR70-F1
#
_cell.length_a   1.000
_cell.length_b   1.000
_cell.length_c   1.000
_cell.angle_alpha   90.00
_cell.angle_beta   90.00
_cell.angle_gamma   90.00
#
_symmetry.space_group_name_H-M   'P 1'
#
loop_
_entity.id
_entity.type
_entity.pdbx_description
1 polymer ?
#
loop_
_entity_poly.entity_id
_entity_poly.type
_entity_poly.pdbx_seq_one_letter_code
_entity_poly.pdbx_strand_id
1 'polypeptide(L)'
;MAYTLISSVGTGMYNEQDGKYKNTRYQFLNGHKCETRIFLHALLTERYKDFEQIVLIGSYTSSWDVFIDETDDSKLDLWMALKEECEPKEKTPAKGISEENRKLLEAYLSERYHIPFTIAVHVPKIDEDTSQEIFDIYTRLVSTLKPDTRVLLDITHGFRSMPILLYQAIQFHSLARNADTIFPVELVYGEYVRDQDISYVRNLSPYWDFYEYASCLRLFEEKLNAKPLAKKLFPYWEEGAKALERLSKIIECNYSLQIAEVMKQINNALKKDLTDQFEWIQKAKGIVAGIYERLHKDTLPEMLYAYSQLLEEKGLITQAVIALQVCAETAIVQKYASDAYIGDYDWWKDYGRDLYKKLIKDNRLYDLYQLENLRNEIAHGGARDKETKKYPSPESYPRIVKKGSAAVVTLFKILKEEV
;
A
#
# COMPACT_ATOMS: atom_id res chain seq x y z
N MET A 1 15.94 -16.71 0.60
CA MET A 1 15.82 -15.23 0.47
C MET A 1 16.27 -14.65 1.79
N ALA A 2 17.17 -13.68 1.76
CA ALA A 2 17.77 -13.11 2.95
C ALA A 2 16.83 -12.15 3.71
N TYR A 3 17.07 -12.05 5.02
CA TYR A 3 16.35 -11.14 5.92
C TYR A 3 17.27 -10.06 6.50
N THR A 4 16.70 -8.89 6.73
CA THR A 4 17.21 -7.92 7.71
C THR A 4 16.36 -8.03 8.97
N LEU A 5 17.01 -8.22 10.12
CA LEU A 5 16.35 -8.15 11.42
C LEU A 5 16.47 -6.74 11.97
N ILE A 6 15.35 -6.10 12.31
CA ILE A 6 15.33 -4.84 13.07
C ILE A 6 14.84 -5.16 14.48
N SER A 7 15.69 -4.93 15.48
CA SER A 7 15.40 -5.23 16.89
C SER A 7 15.51 -3.97 17.73
N SER A 8 14.57 -3.80 18.65
CA SER A 8 14.62 -2.68 19.59
C SER A 8 15.39 -3.00 20.86
N VAL A 9 15.99 -1.98 21.47
CA VAL A 9 16.73 -2.05 22.73
C VAL A 9 16.17 -1.00 23.67
N GLY A 10 15.61 -1.46 24.79
CA GLY A 10 15.07 -0.60 25.84
C GLY A 10 16.08 -0.28 26.94
N THR A 11 15.62 0.45 27.95
CA THR A 11 16.27 0.57 29.26
C THR A 11 15.75 -0.56 30.14
N GLY A 12 16.60 -1.50 30.54
CA GLY A 12 16.14 -2.71 31.23
C GLY A 12 15.42 -2.51 32.55
N MET A 13 14.63 -3.51 32.91
CA MET A 13 14.34 -3.77 34.33
C MET A 13 15.49 -4.62 34.88
N TYR A 14 16.49 -3.96 35.47
CA TYR A 14 17.51 -4.63 36.26
C TYR A 14 16.87 -5.17 37.54
N ASN A 15 17.20 -6.41 37.95
CA ASN A 15 16.81 -6.89 39.27
C ASN A 15 17.46 -6.00 40.34
N GLU A 16 16.65 -5.41 41.24
CA GLU A 16 17.10 -4.49 42.30
C GLU A 16 18.12 -5.12 43.27
N GLN A 17 18.22 -6.46 43.33
CA GLN A 17 19.17 -7.16 44.20
C GLN A 17 20.55 -7.39 43.55
N ASP A 18 20.61 -7.58 42.23
CA ASP A 18 21.82 -8.07 41.54
C ASP A 18 22.26 -7.19 40.34
N GLY A 19 21.47 -6.20 39.93
CA GLY A 19 21.77 -5.35 38.79
C GLY A 19 21.82 -6.10 37.45
N LYS A 20 21.12 -7.23 37.32
CA LYS A 20 21.14 -8.11 36.13
C LYS A 20 19.77 -8.23 35.46
N TYR A 21 19.76 -8.40 34.14
CA TYR A 21 18.58 -8.80 33.39
C TYR A 21 18.21 -10.26 33.70
N LYS A 22 16.92 -10.51 33.95
CA LYS A 22 16.40 -11.86 34.21
C LYS A 22 16.48 -12.70 32.93
N ASN A 23 17.04 -13.92 33.03
CA ASN A 23 16.96 -14.90 31.95
C ASN A 23 15.49 -15.22 31.65
N THR A 24 15.16 -15.26 30.36
CA THR A 24 13.83 -15.62 29.89
C THR A 24 13.93 -16.86 29.01
N ARG A 25 13.05 -17.84 29.25
CA ARG A 25 12.95 -19.04 28.44
C ARG A 25 11.95 -18.81 27.32
N TYR A 26 12.45 -18.53 26.13
CA TYR A 26 11.64 -18.33 24.93
C TYR A 26 11.27 -19.67 24.30
N GLN A 27 10.01 -19.86 23.94
CA GLN A 27 9.53 -21.03 23.21
C GLN A 27 9.01 -20.65 21.82
N PHE A 28 9.60 -21.26 20.79
CA PHE A 28 9.22 -21.07 19.39
C PHE A 28 8.06 -21.99 18.99
N LEU A 29 7.43 -21.69 17.85
CA LEU A 29 6.29 -22.44 17.31
C LEU A 29 6.60 -23.92 17.05
N ASN A 30 7.85 -24.24 16.71
CA ASN A 30 8.34 -25.62 16.53
C ASN A 30 8.59 -26.36 17.86
N GLY A 31 8.33 -25.73 19.01
CA GLY A 31 8.56 -26.29 20.33
C GLY A 31 9.98 -26.12 20.88
N HIS A 32 10.92 -25.60 20.08
CA HIS A 32 12.27 -25.31 20.53
C HIS A 32 12.28 -24.24 21.61
N LYS A 33 13.22 -24.37 22.55
CA LYS A 33 13.35 -23.48 23.70
C LYS A 33 14.76 -22.93 23.78
N CYS A 34 14.85 -21.61 23.90
CA CYS A 34 16.11 -20.90 24.09
C CYS A 34 16.02 -20.06 25.36
N GLU A 35 16.99 -20.19 26.26
CA GLU A 35 17.07 -19.39 27.47
C GLU A 35 18.13 -18.29 27.30
N THR A 36 17.70 -17.04 27.35
CA THR A 36 18.58 -15.89 27.17
C THR A 36 17.99 -14.63 27.79
N ARG A 37 18.84 -13.64 28.04
CA ARG A 37 18.46 -12.31 28.54
C ARG A 37 17.90 -11.42 27.43
N ILE A 38 18.32 -11.64 26.19
CA ILE A 38 18.01 -10.79 25.04
C ILE A 38 17.28 -11.60 24.00
N PHE A 39 16.09 -11.16 23.60
CA PHE A 39 15.30 -11.89 22.62
C PHE A 39 15.98 -11.99 21.24
N LEU A 40 16.73 -10.96 20.81
CA LEU A 40 17.60 -11.02 19.63
C LEU A 40 18.49 -12.28 19.63
N HIS A 41 19.13 -12.60 20.75
CA HIS A 41 20.00 -13.77 20.85
C HIS A 41 19.23 -15.08 20.65
N ALA A 42 17.97 -15.15 21.10
CA ALA A 42 17.13 -16.31 20.85
C ALA A 42 16.86 -16.49 19.34
N LEU A 43 16.55 -15.39 18.63
CA LEU A 43 16.32 -15.42 17.18
C LEU A 43 17.56 -15.87 16.40
N LEU A 44 18.75 -15.42 16.81
CA LEU A 44 20.02 -15.79 16.16
C LEU A 44 20.43 -17.24 16.49
N THR A 45 20.30 -17.65 17.75
CA THR A 45 20.69 -19.00 18.21
C THR A 45 19.83 -20.07 17.57
N GLU A 46 18.51 -19.86 17.51
CA GLU A 46 17.58 -20.80 16.87
C GLU A 46 17.56 -20.67 15.34
N ARG A 47 18.39 -19.80 14.76
CA ARG A 47 18.45 -19.53 13.31
C ARG A 47 17.05 -19.31 12.73
N TYR A 48 16.28 -18.45 13.39
CA TYR A 48 14.86 -18.24 13.08
C TYR A 48 14.63 -17.88 11.61
N LYS A 49 15.57 -17.13 11.01
CA LYS A 49 15.69 -16.84 9.57
C LYS A 49 17.16 -16.71 9.17
N ASP A 50 17.42 -16.70 7.87
CA ASP A 50 18.73 -16.37 7.30
C ASP A 50 18.93 -14.85 7.25
N PHE A 51 19.56 -14.30 8.29
CA PHE A 51 19.81 -12.86 8.40
C PHE A 51 21.12 -12.45 7.69
N GLU A 52 21.03 -11.47 6.79
CA GLU A 52 22.19 -10.86 6.13
C GLU A 52 22.62 -9.55 6.78
N GLN A 53 21.75 -8.94 7.59
CA GLN A 53 22.02 -7.71 8.30
C GLN A 53 21.15 -7.65 9.55
N ILE A 54 21.69 -7.09 10.62
CA ILE A 54 20.96 -6.81 11.85
C ILE A 54 21.04 -5.31 12.14
N VAL A 55 19.88 -4.75 12.45
CA VAL A 55 19.73 -3.35 12.80
C VAL A 55 19.19 -3.28 14.23
N LEU A 56 19.91 -2.58 15.10
CA LEU A 56 19.46 -2.32 16.46
C LEU A 56 18.99 -0.87 16.56
N ILE A 57 17.79 -0.66 17.11
CA ILE A 57 17.26 0.67 17.39
C ILE A 57 17.09 0.87 18.88
N GLY A 58 17.47 2.03 19.38
CA GLY A 58 17.36 2.37 20.80
C GLY A 58 17.57 3.86 21.03
N SER A 59 17.38 4.31 22.26
CA SER A 59 17.76 5.68 22.61
C SER A 59 19.25 5.77 22.93
N TYR A 60 19.77 6.99 23.04
CA TYR A 60 21.13 7.22 23.52
C TYR A 60 21.41 6.56 24.88
N THR A 61 20.37 6.36 25.71
CA THR A 61 20.50 5.82 27.07
C THR A 61 19.95 4.40 27.21
N SER A 62 19.66 3.70 26.10
CA SER A 62 19.29 2.28 26.15
C SER A 62 20.39 1.44 26.80
N SER A 63 20.03 0.28 27.34
CA SER A 63 20.98 -0.65 27.97
C SER A 63 21.82 -1.37 26.91
N TRP A 64 22.75 -0.67 26.26
CA TRP A 64 23.61 -1.20 25.20
C TRP A 64 24.66 -2.20 25.71
N ASP A 65 25.00 -2.11 27.00
CA ASP A 65 25.91 -3.00 27.71
C ASP A 65 25.43 -4.48 27.70
N VAL A 66 24.12 -4.71 27.60
CA VAL A 66 23.51 -6.06 27.67
C VAL A 66 24.03 -7.02 26.60
N PHE A 67 24.50 -6.49 25.47
CA PHE A 67 24.99 -7.28 24.35
C PHE A 67 26.40 -7.84 24.56
N ILE A 68 27.13 -7.35 25.56
CA ILE A 68 28.44 -7.85 25.93
C ILE A 68 28.28 -8.77 27.14
N ASP A 69 28.91 -9.94 27.07
CA ASP A 69 28.95 -10.85 28.21
C ASP A 69 29.91 -10.28 29.26
N GLU A 70 29.43 -10.09 30.49
CA GLU A 70 30.23 -9.55 31.61
C GLU A 70 31.42 -10.45 31.96
N THR A 71 31.41 -11.71 31.52
CA THR A 71 32.52 -12.65 31.69
C THR A 71 33.53 -12.66 30.54
N ASP A 72 33.32 -11.86 29.49
CA ASP A 72 34.27 -11.70 28.39
C ASP A 72 35.35 -10.68 28.77
N ASP A 73 36.40 -11.16 29.44
CA ASP A 73 37.54 -10.33 29.90
C ASP A 73 38.14 -9.47 28.77
N SER A 74 38.05 -9.93 27.51
CA SER A 74 38.59 -9.20 26.35
C SER A 74 37.78 -7.97 25.96
N LYS A 75 36.55 -7.84 26.48
CA LYS A 75 35.60 -6.75 26.19
C LYS A 75 35.09 -6.04 27.43
N LEU A 76 35.67 -6.34 28.60
CA LEU A 76 35.29 -5.75 29.88
C LEU A 76 35.36 -4.21 29.84
N ASP A 77 36.39 -3.63 29.24
CA ASP A 77 36.56 -2.18 29.11
C ASP A 77 35.39 -1.53 28.34
N LEU A 78 34.96 -2.16 27.23
CA LEU A 78 33.84 -1.65 26.43
C LEU A 78 32.52 -1.80 27.20
N TRP A 79 32.31 -2.93 27.90
CA TRP A 79 31.13 -3.12 28.75
C TRP A 79 31.04 -2.06 29.85
N MET A 80 32.15 -1.80 30.55
CA MET A 80 32.22 -0.78 31.60
C MET A 80 31.96 0.62 31.03
N ALA A 81 32.55 0.96 29.88
CA ALA A 81 32.34 2.25 29.23
C ALA A 81 30.88 2.46 28.81
N LEU A 82 30.25 1.46 28.21
CA LEU A 82 28.83 1.52 27.82
C LEU A 82 27.93 1.71 29.04
N LYS A 83 28.20 0.97 30.12
CA LYS A 83 27.44 1.09 31.38
C LYS A 83 27.58 2.49 31.97
N GLU A 84 28.79 3.04 32.04
CA GLU A 84 29.03 4.39 32.54
C GLU A 84 28.37 5.49 31.70
N GLU A 85 28.35 5.34 30.37
CA GLU A 85 27.74 6.32 29.47
C GLU A 85 26.21 6.31 29.53
N CYS A 86 25.61 5.12 29.63
CA CYS A 86 24.16 4.93 29.42
C CYS A 86 23.35 4.88 30.72
N GLU A 87 23.96 4.56 31.86
CA GLU A 87 23.26 4.57 33.16
C GLU A 87 23.28 5.98 33.79
N PRO A 88 22.14 6.48 34.28
CA PRO A 88 22.10 7.74 35.02
C PRO A 88 22.82 7.57 36.38
N LYS A 89 23.70 8.52 36.72
CA LYS A 89 24.28 8.62 38.07
C LYS A 89 23.35 9.48 38.94
N GLU A 90 23.34 9.28 40.26
CA GLU A 90 22.35 9.86 41.20
C GLU A 90 21.91 11.31 40.93
N LYS A 91 22.84 12.19 40.52
CA LYS A 91 22.59 13.62 40.29
C LYS A 91 22.87 14.10 38.86
N THR A 92 23.21 13.20 37.94
CA THR A 92 23.56 13.56 36.57
C THR A 92 22.86 12.63 35.58
N PRO A 93 22.11 13.17 34.59
CA PRO A 93 21.53 12.34 33.56
C PRO A 93 22.63 11.57 32.82
N ALA A 94 22.28 10.39 32.30
CA ALA A 94 23.17 9.61 31.45
C ALA A 94 23.64 10.47 30.27
N LYS A 95 24.93 10.37 29.93
CA LYS A 95 25.51 11.05 28.78
C LYS A 95 24.97 10.47 27.47
N GLY A 96 24.66 9.18 27.50
CA GLY A 96 24.30 8.37 26.36
C GLY A 96 25.52 7.86 25.61
N ILE A 97 25.32 6.77 24.86
CA ILE A 97 26.35 6.09 24.08
C ILE A 97 27.06 7.06 23.12
N SER A 98 28.39 7.08 23.17
CA SER A 98 29.21 7.85 22.23
C SER A 98 29.31 7.17 20.86
N GLU A 99 29.58 7.95 19.81
CA GLU A 99 29.76 7.42 18.45
C GLU A 99 30.93 6.43 18.35
N GLU A 100 31.97 6.61 19.17
CA GLU A 100 33.10 5.68 19.27
C GLU A 100 32.67 4.32 19.84
N ASN A 101 32.03 4.32 21.02
CA ASN A 101 31.56 3.09 21.66
C ASN A 101 30.48 2.39 20.83
N ARG A 102 29.62 3.14 20.14
CA ARG A 102 28.66 2.60 19.18
C ARG A 102 29.35 1.80 18.08
N LYS A 103 30.38 2.35 17.43
CA LYS A 103 31.13 1.65 16.37
C LYS A 103 31.88 0.44 16.89
N LEU A 104 32.45 0.52 18.10
CA LEU A 104 33.10 -0.62 18.73
C LEU A 104 32.10 -1.75 19.02
N LEU A 105 30.88 -1.41 19.47
CA LEU A 105 29.81 -2.37 19.69
C LEU A 105 29.31 -3.00 18.38
N GLU A 106 29.10 -2.20 17.32
CA GLU A 106 28.76 -2.70 15.99
C GLU A 106 29.80 -3.69 15.45
N ALA A 107 31.10 -3.36 15.59
CA ALA A 107 32.19 -4.22 15.16
C ALA A 107 32.24 -5.53 15.97
N TYR A 108 32.11 -5.44 17.29
CA TYR A 108 32.07 -6.61 18.17
C TYR A 108 30.93 -7.57 17.82
N LEU A 109 29.71 -7.05 17.65
CA LEU A 109 28.56 -7.88 17.31
C LEU A 109 28.68 -8.47 15.91
N SER A 110 29.21 -7.70 14.97
CA SER A 110 29.43 -8.17 13.60
C SER A 110 30.43 -9.32 13.54
N GLU A 111 31.53 -9.22 14.31
CA GLU A 111 32.53 -10.27 14.44
C GLU A 111 31.94 -11.51 15.13
N ARG A 112 31.26 -11.33 16.26
CA ARG A 112 30.68 -12.43 17.05
C ARG A 112 29.68 -13.26 16.25
N TYR A 113 28.78 -12.60 15.52
CA TYR A 113 27.70 -13.27 14.80
C TYR A 113 27.99 -13.52 13.32
N HIS A 114 29.10 -13.00 12.79
CA HIS A 114 29.45 -13.06 11.36
C HIS A 114 28.36 -12.46 10.45
N ILE A 115 27.65 -11.44 10.95
CA ILE A 115 26.57 -10.73 10.25
C ILE A 115 26.76 -9.23 10.49
N PRO A 116 26.68 -8.35 9.49
CA PRO A 116 26.76 -6.91 9.69
C PRO A 116 25.73 -6.37 10.68
N PHE A 117 26.19 -5.66 11.72
CA PHE A 117 25.35 -4.89 12.64
C PHE A 117 25.36 -3.40 12.33
N THR A 118 24.21 -2.76 12.47
CA THR A 118 24.07 -1.30 12.45
C THR A 118 23.21 -0.87 13.63
N ILE A 119 23.70 0.06 14.44
CA ILE A 119 22.98 0.63 15.56
C ILE A 119 22.41 1.98 15.10
N ALA A 120 21.15 2.27 15.41
CA ALA A 120 20.56 3.58 15.23
C ALA A 120 20.06 4.09 16.59
N VAL A 121 20.56 5.26 16.96
CA VAL A 121 20.29 5.91 18.25
C VAL A 121 19.40 7.13 18.06
N HIS A 122 18.51 7.38 19.01
CA HIS A 122 17.68 8.57 19.04
C HIS A 122 17.56 9.16 20.46
N VAL A 123 16.94 10.34 20.58
CA VAL A 123 16.70 10.97 21.89
C VAL A 123 15.77 10.12 22.78
N PRO A 124 16.00 10.01 24.11
CA PRO A 124 15.18 9.14 24.97
C PRO A 124 13.72 9.55 25.11
N LYS A 125 13.43 10.85 25.04
CA LYS A 125 12.06 11.39 25.09
C LYS A 125 11.38 11.13 23.74
N ILE A 126 10.19 10.55 23.76
CA ILE A 126 9.36 10.35 22.56
C ILE A 126 8.01 11.05 22.79
N ASP A 127 7.83 12.19 22.14
CA ASP A 127 6.65 13.06 22.24
C ASP A 127 6.48 13.91 20.97
N GLU A 128 5.56 14.88 21.01
CA GLU A 128 5.26 15.76 19.89
C GLU A 128 6.52 16.45 19.32
N ASP A 129 7.36 17.03 20.18
CA ASP A 129 8.54 17.80 19.78
C ASP A 129 9.67 16.93 19.19
N THR A 130 9.78 15.68 19.63
CA THR A 130 10.89 14.77 19.26
C THR A 130 10.52 13.75 18.18
N SER A 131 9.22 13.49 17.97
CA SER A 131 8.72 12.45 17.07
C SER A 131 9.22 12.58 15.63
N GLN A 132 9.29 13.81 15.09
CA GLN A 132 9.75 14.06 13.72
C GLN A 132 11.23 13.68 13.54
N GLU A 133 12.09 14.09 14.47
CA GLU A 133 13.53 13.75 14.42
C GLU A 133 13.74 12.23 14.48
N ILE A 134 13.01 11.55 15.37
CA ILE A 134 13.07 10.09 15.52
C ILE A 134 12.58 9.41 14.23
N PHE A 135 11.48 9.90 13.66
CA PHE A 135 10.95 9.39 12.40
C PHE A 135 11.95 9.55 11.24
N ASP A 136 12.66 10.68 11.16
CA ASP A 136 13.70 10.91 10.16
C ASP A 136 14.90 9.96 10.33
N ILE A 137 15.30 9.68 11.58
CA ILE A 137 16.34 8.69 11.89
C ILE A 137 15.91 7.31 11.39
N TYR A 138 14.71 6.85 11.74
CA TYR A 138 14.19 5.55 11.32
C TYR A 138 14.00 5.47 9.81
N THR A 139 13.50 6.52 9.17
CA THR A 139 13.30 6.54 7.72
C THR A 139 14.63 6.47 6.97
N ARG A 140 15.65 7.21 7.41
CA ARG A 140 17.00 7.12 6.84
C ARG A 140 17.58 5.72 7.01
N LEU A 141 17.41 5.12 8.18
CA LEU A 141 17.87 3.75 8.45
C LEU A 141 17.21 2.75 7.49
N VAL A 142 15.88 2.79 7.38
CA VAL A 142 15.11 1.92 6.47
C VAL A 142 15.53 2.14 5.01
N SER A 143 15.89 3.37 4.62
CA SER A 143 16.38 3.64 3.26
C SER A 143 17.74 3.02 2.92
N THR A 144 18.50 2.57 3.92
CA THR A 144 19.75 1.82 3.68
C THR A 144 19.53 0.33 3.41
N LEU A 145 18.31 -0.17 3.62
CA LEU A 145 17.99 -1.57 3.41
C LEU A 145 18.01 -1.93 1.93
N LYS A 146 18.52 -3.14 1.62
CA LYS A 146 18.63 -3.59 0.23
C LYS A 146 17.22 -3.78 -0.37
N PRO A 147 17.03 -3.41 -1.66
CA PRO A 147 15.77 -3.54 -2.39
C PRO A 147 15.02 -4.88 -2.28
N ASP A 148 15.71 -6.01 -2.19
CA ASP A 148 15.09 -7.35 -2.26
C ASP A 148 15.11 -8.10 -0.92
N THR A 149 15.46 -7.43 0.17
CA THR A 149 15.61 -8.06 1.49
C THR A 149 14.30 -8.04 2.28
N ARG A 150 13.88 -9.18 2.83
CA ARG A 150 12.71 -9.25 3.73
C ARG A 150 13.04 -8.64 5.09
N VAL A 151 12.08 -7.96 5.71
CA VAL A 151 12.31 -7.34 7.02
C VAL A 151 11.62 -8.18 8.09
N LEU A 152 12.37 -8.60 9.12
CA LEU A 152 11.80 -9.13 10.35
C LEU A 152 11.91 -8.06 11.44
N LEU A 153 10.78 -7.62 11.96
CA LEU A 153 10.69 -6.63 13.02
C LEU A 153 10.48 -7.33 14.38
N ASP A 154 11.46 -7.18 15.28
CA ASP A 154 11.33 -7.55 16.68
C ASP A 154 10.84 -6.36 17.52
N ILE A 155 9.65 -6.52 18.09
CA ILE A 155 8.99 -5.50 18.94
C ILE A 155 9.09 -5.80 20.45
N THR A 156 9.83 -6.85 20.84
CA THR A 156 9.87 -7.40 22.21
C THR A 156 10.39 -6.41 23.25
N HIS A 157 11.47 -5.70 22.92
CA HIS A 157 12.12 -4.74 23.82
C HIS A 157 11.97 -3.29 23.35
N GLY A 158 10.99 -3.01 22.47
CA GLY A 158 10.67 -1.66 22.05
C GLY A 158 9.97 -0.89 23.18
N PHE A 159 10.49 0.29 23.53
CA PHE A 159 9.79 1.16 24.48
C PHE A 159 8.50 1.67 23.85
N ARG A 160 7.35 1.18 24.33
CA ARG A 160 5.98 1.67 24.04
C ARG A 160 5.75 2.09 22.58
N SER A 161 5.97 3.36 22.25
CA SER A 161 5.71 3.97 20.93
C SER A 161 6.81 3.73 19.89
N MET A 162 8.00 3.25 20.25
CA MET A 162 9.09 3.00 19.30
C MET A 162 8.68 2.03 18.18
N PRO A 163 8.08 0.85 18.46
CA PRO A 163 7.62 -0.04 17.39
C PRO A 163 6.62 0.63 16.45
N ILE A 164 5.73 1.49 16.98
CA ILE A 164 4.75 2.22 16.15
C ILE A 164 5.47 3.19 15.22
N LEU A 165 6.41 4.00 15.70
CA LEU A 165 7.16 4.95 14.88
C LEU A 165 8.02 4.24 13.82
N LEU A 166 8.68 3.15 14.19
CA LEU A 166 9.46 2.36 13.23
C LEU A 166 8.56 1.74 12.17
N TYR A 167 7.40 1.22 12.56
CA TYR A 167 6.42 0.69 11.64
C TYR A 167 5.94 1.75 10.64
N GLN A 168 5.69 2.99 11.09
CA GLN A 168 5.38 4.12 10.20
C GLN A 168 6.53 4.46 9.26
N ALA A 169 7.79 4.42 9.73
CA ALA A 169 8.95 4.70 8.89
C ALA A 169 9.13 3.63 7.79
N ILE A 170 8.89 2.36 8.12
CA ILE A 170 8.90 1.26 7.14
C ILE A 170 7.78 1.46 6.12
N GLN A 171 6.56 1.80 6.55
CA GLN A 171 5.45 2.10 5.66
C GLN A 171 5.77 3.27 4.72
N PHE A 172 6.26 4.38 5.28
CA PHE A 172 6.62 5.55 4.49
C PHE A 172 7.69 5.22 3.44
N HIS A 173 8.72 4.46 3.81
CA HIS A 173 9.73 4.03 2.85
C HIS A 173 9.16 3.06 1.80
N SER A 174 8.24 2.17 2.19
CA SER A 174 7.60 1.24 1.25
C SER A 174 6.78 1.95 0.17
N LEU A 175 6.20 3.12 0.47
CA LEU A 175 5.48 3.96 -0.50
C LEU A 175 6.39 4.54 -1.59
N ALA A 176 7.68 4.72 -1.30
CA ALA A 176 8.66 5.26 -2.25
C ALA A 176 9.12 4.23 -3.29
N ARG A 177 8.64 2.98 -3.21
CA ARG A 177 9.00 1.88 -4.09
C ARG A 177 7.80 1.48 -4.95
N ASN A 178 8.04 0.87 -6.11
CA ASN A 178 6.96 0.37 -6.96
C ASN A 178 6.06 -0.59 -6.16
N ALA A 179 4.76 -0.62 -6.45
CA ALA A 179 3.78 -1.45 -5.73
C ALA A 179 4.10 -2.96 -5.73
N ASP A 180 5.04 -3.40 -6.56
CA ASP A 180 5.53 -4.79 -6.64
C ASP A 180 6.84 -5.03 -5.86
N THR A 181 7.42 -4.01 -5.20
CA THR A 181 8.73 -4.07 -4.53
C THR A 181 8.70 -3.61 -3.07
N ILE A 182 7.53 -3.65 -2.41
CA ILE A 182 7.48 -3.58 -0.95
C ILE A 182 8.19 -4.82 -0.42
N PHE A 183 9.24 -4.65 0.39
CA PHE A 183 9.84 -5.81 1.03
C PHE A 183 8.85 -6.42 2.04
N PRO A 184 8.60 -7.74 2.00
CA PRO A 184 7.72 -8.39 2.95
C PRO A 184 8.17 -8.11 4.39
N VAL A 185 7.29 -7.52 5.19
CA VAL A 185 7.54 -7.25 6.61
C VAL A 185 6.88 -8.34 7.45
N GLU A 186 7.69 -9.00 8.27
CA GLU A 186 7.24 -9.92 9.29
C GLU A 186 7.42 -9.29 10.67
N LEU A 187 6.52 -9.60 11.59
CA LEU A 187 6.60 -9.12 12.97
C LEU A 187 6.72 -10.30 13.92
N VAL A 188 7.65 -10.20 14.87
CA VAL A 188 7.87 -11.19 15.92
C VAL A 188 7.89 -10.53 17.29
N TYR A 189 7.34 -11.24 18.29
CA TYR A 189 7.22 -10.75 19.65
C TYR A 189 7.46 -11.89 20.66
N GLY A 190 8.42 -11.71 21.56
CA GLY A 190 8.61 -12.54 22.75
C GLY A 190 7.64 -12.09 23.85
N GLU A 191 6.53 -12.81 24.01
CA GLU A 191 5.48 -12.46 24.95
C GLU A 191 5.94 -12.62 26.41
N TYR A 192 5.98 -11.53 27.18
CA TYR A 192 6.26 -11.60 28.61
C TYR A 192 4.96 -11.74 29.41
N VAL A 193 4.82 -12.86 30.13
CA VAL A 193 3.71 -13.11 31.05
C VAL A 193 4.27 -13.23 32.46
N ARG A 194 3.83 -12.34 33.38
CA ARG A 194 4.41 -12.17 34.72
C ARG A 194 4.48 -13.46 35.55
N ASP A 195 3.53 -14.37 35.35
CA ASP A 195 3.36 -15.59 36.12
C ASP A 195 3.65 -16.87 35.32
N GLN A 196 4.39 -16.76 34.20
CA GLN A 196 4.84 -17.90 33.43
C GLN A 196 6.37 -17.90 33.31
N ASP A 197 6.97 -19.09 33.46
CA ASP A 197 8.39 -19.29 33.22
C ASP A 197 8.76 -19.33 31.73
N ILE A 198 7.75 -19.38 30.86
CA ILE A 198 7.91 -19.48 29.41
C ILE A 198 7.38 -18.20 28.76
N SER A 199 8.21 -17.60 27.91
CA SER A 199 7.81 -16.55 26.99
C SER A 199 7.56 -17.15 25.62
N TYR A 200 6.34 -17.04 25.10
CA TYR A 200 6.03 -17.58 23.78
C TYR A 200 6.46 -16.60 22.69
N VAL A 201 7.14 -17.12 21.66
CA VAL A 201 7.49 -16.36 20.47
C VAL A 201 6.28 -16.32 19.54
N ARG A 202 5.67 -15.15 19.40
CA ARG A 202 4.48 -14.90 18.58
C ARG A 202 4.88 -14.34 17.22
N ASN A 203 4.30 -14.89 16.16
CA ASN A 203 4.32 -14.30 14.84
C ASN A 203 3.11 -13.35 14.71
N LEU A 204 3.38 -12.05 14.61
CA LEU A 204 2.39 -10.99 14.47
C LEU A 204 2.38 -10.38 13.07
N SER A 205 3.01 -11.03 12.09
CA SER A 205 3.05 -10.57 10.69
C SER A 205 1.69 -10.21 10.09
N PRO A 206 0.55 -10.84 10.46
CA PRO A 206 -0.78 -10.40 9.97
C PRO A 206 -1.11 -8.93 10.26
N TYR A 207 -0.44 -8.27 11.21
CA TYR A 207 -0.64 -6.85 11.49
C TYR A 207 -0.21 -5.97 10.32
N TRP A 208 0.83 -6.39 9.59
CA TRP A 208 1.26 -5.76 8.33
C TRP A 208 0.17 -5.84 7.27
N ASP A 209 -0.43 -7.03 7.13
CA ASP A 209 -1.49 -7.25 6.15
C ASP A 209 -2.71 -6.34 6.40
N PHE A 210 -3.05 -6.01 7.66
CA PHE A 210 -4.19 -5.13 7.95
C PHE A 210 -4.01 -3.72 7.39
N TYR A 211 -2.79 -3.17 7.44
CA TYR A 211 -2.49 -1.91 6.76
C TYR A 211 -2.63 -2.04 5.25
N GLU A 212 -2.11 -3.12 4.67
CA GLU A 212 -2.18 -3.34 3.23
C GLU A 212 -3.62 -3.51 2.76
N TYR A 213 -4.48 -4.20 3.51
CA TYR A 213 -5.91 -4.31 3.21
C TYR A 213 -6.57 -2.93 3.15
N ALA A 214 -6.32 -2.08 4.14
CA ALA A 214 -6.88 -0.73 4.19
C ALA A 214 -6.38 0.14 3.02
N SER A 215 -5.08 0.06 2.70
CA SER A 215 -4.48 0.79 1.58
C SER A 215 -5.04 0.32 0.22
N CYS A 216 -5.13 -0.99 0.02
CA CYS A 216 -5.67 -1.59 -1.20
C CYS A 216 -7.16 -1.24 -1.40
N LEU A 217 -7.97 -1.28 -0.34
CA LEU A 217 -9.37 -0.89 -0.38
C LEU A 217 -9.53 0.59 -0.75
N ARG A 218 -8.75 1.48 -0.13
CA ARG A 218 -8.77 2.92 -0.43
C ARG A 218 -8.39 3.18 -1.88
N LEU A 219 -7.32 2.56 -2.37
CA LEU A 219 -6.87 2.73 -3.75
C LEU A 219 -7.95 2.29 -4.76
N PHE A 220 -8.63 1.17 -4.48
CA PHE A 220 -9.73 0.72 -5.30
C PHE A 220 -10.93 1.67 -5.22
N GLU A 221 -11.32 2.08 -4.03
CA GLU A 221 -12.49 2.93 -3.82
C GLU A 221 -12.29 4.34 -4.42
N GLU A 222 -11.11 4.92 -4.31
CA GLU A 222 -10.82 6.29 -4.78
C GLU A 222 -10.41 6.34 -6.25
N LYS A 223 -9.71 5.31 -6.77
CA LYS A 223 -9.09 5.34 -8.10
C LYS A 223 -9.49 4.18 -9.01
N LEU A 224 -10.37 3.28 -8.56
CA LEU A 224 -10.76 2.06 -9.28
C LEU A 224 -9.58 1.15 -9.68
N ASN A 225 -8.44 1.32 -9.01
CA ASN A 225 -7.28 0.45 -9.17
C ASN A 225 -7.32 -0.65 -8.11
N ALA A 226 -7.89 -1.79 -8.50
CA ALA A 226 -8.05 -2.97 -7.70
C ALA A 226 -6.91 -3.98 -7.84
N LYS A 227 -5.87 -3.74 -8.66
CA LYS A 227 -4.82 -4.76 -8.90
C LYS A 227 -4.16 -5.23 -7.60
N PRO A 228 -3.75 -4.36 -6.65
CA PRO A 228 -3.19 -4.81 -5.38
C PRO A 228 -4.21 -5.55 -4.50
N LEU A 229 -5.46 -5.05 -4.48
CA LEU A 229 -6.57 -5.67 -3.76
C LEU A 229 -6.88 -7.08 -4.29
N ALA A 230 -6.89 -7.26 -5.62
CA ALA A 230 -7.13 -8.54 -6.28
C ALA A 230 -6.09 -9.59 -5.86
N LYS A 231 -4.79 -9.22 -5.79
CA LYS A 231 -3.74 -10.12 -5.29
C LYS A 231 -4.04 -10.61 -3.87
N LYS A 232 -4.49 -9.73 -2.98
CA LYS A 232 -4.83 -10.07 -1.58
C LYS A 232 -6.15 -10.85 -1.46
N LEU A 233 -7.12 -10.57 -2.32
CA LEU A 233 -8.41 -11.28 -2.34
C LEU A 233 -8.32 -12.69 -2.94
N PHE A 234 -7.36 -12.96 -3.82
CA PHE A 234 -7.29 -14.21 -4.58
C PHE A 234 -7.44 -15.48 -3.73
N PRO A 235 -6.77 -15.63 -2.56
CA PRO A 235 -6.90 -16.83 -1.73
C PRO A 235 -8.31 -17.02 -1.11
N TYR A 236 -9.11 -15.96 -1.03
CA TYR A 236 -10.41 -15.96 -0.36
C TYR A 236 -11.60 -15.85 -1.32
N TRP A 237 -11.41 -15.11 -2.42
CA TRP A 237 -12.44 -14.80 -3.41
C TRP A 237 -11.82 -14.69 -4.81
N GLU A 238 -11.36 -15.83 -5.32
CA GLU A 238 -10.66 -15.95 -6.62
C GLU A 238 -11.43 -15.30 -7.78
N GLU A 239 -12.74 -15.55 -7.88
CA GLU A 239 -13.58 -15.05 -8.97
C GLU A 239 -13.71 -13.52 -8.91
N GLY A 240 -13.87 -12.97 -7.70
CA GLY A 240 -13.89 -11.52 -7.47
C GLY A 240 -12.55 -10.89 -7.77
N ALA A 241 -11.45 -11.51 -7.32
CA ALA A 241 -10.10 -11.05 -7.61
C ALA A 241 -9.83 -10.94 -9.12
N LYS A 242 -10.16 -11.99 -9.89
CA LYS A 242 -10.00 -12.00 -11.36
C LYS A 242 -10.84 -10.91 -12.04
N ALA A 243 -12.10 -10.75 -11.63
CA ALA A 243 -12.99 -9.73 -12.20
C ALA A 243 -12.49 -8.30 -11.90
N LEU A 244 -12.00 -8.06 -10.67
CA LEU A 244 -11.43 -6.79 -10.26
C LEU A 244 -10.13 -6.46 -10.99
N GLU A 245 -9.23 -7.43 -11.15
CA GLU A 245 -8.01 -7.23 -11.92
C GLU A 245 -8.34 -6.86 -13.37
N ARG A 246 -9.33 -7.54 -13.97
CA ARG A 246 -9.81 -7.23 -15.33
C ARG A 246 -10.41 -5.83 -15.41
N LEU A 247 -11.25 -5.44 -14.45
CA LEU A 247 -11.85 -4.11 -14.39
C LEU A 247 -10.76 -3.02 -14.39
N SER A 248 -9.72 -3.18 -13.57
CA SER A 248 -8.61 -2.23 -13.54
C SER A 248 -7.84 -2.15 -14.85
N LYS A 249 -7.61 -3.28 -15.54
CA LYS A 249 -6.99 -3.29 -16.89
C LYS A 249 -7.85 -2.56 -17.92
N ILE A 250 -9.18 -2.75 -17.87
CA ILE A 250 -10.11 -2.06 -18.77
C ILE A 250 -10.04 -0.53 -18.55
N ILE A 251 -10.03 -0.09 -17.30
CA ILE A 251 -9.95 1.34 -16.95
C ILE A 251 -8.60 1.93 -17.40
N GLU A 252 -7.50 1.25 -17.09
CA GLU A 252 -6.14 1.69 -17.44
C GLU A 252 -5.94 1.81 -18.95
N CYS A 253 -6.45 0.85 -19.73
CA CYS A 253 -6.30 0.82 -21.19
C CYS A 253 -7.41 1.55 -21.96
N ASN A 254 -8.37 2.19 -21.27
CA ASN A 254 -9.56 2.81 -21.88
C ASN A 254 -10.40 1.86 -22.74
N TYR A 255 -10.49 0.57 -22.39
CA TYR A 255 -11.24 -0.44 -23.15
C TYR A 255 -12.74 -0.45 -22.80
N SER A 256 -13.38 0.72 -22.86
CA SER A 256 -14.75 0.95 -22.38
C SER A 256 -15.79 -0.02 -22.93
N LEU A 257 -15.66 -0.48 -24.19
CA LEU A 257 -16.57 -1.45 -24.79
C LEU A 257 -16.57 -2.83 -24.09
N GLN A 258 -15.52 -3.15 -23.31
CA GLN A 258 -15.43 -4.40 -22.56
C GLN A 258 -16.15 -4.34 -21.20
N ILE A 259 -16.74 -3.18 -20.83
CA ILE A 259 -17.37 -3.00 -19.52
C ILE A 259 -18.51 -3.99 -19.27
N ALA A 260 -19.32 -4.29 -20.29
CA ALA A 260 -20.43 -5.23 -20.17
C ALA A 260 -19.97 -6.66 -19.86
N GLU A 261 -18.83 -7.08 -20.42
CA GLU A 261 -18.28 -8.40 -20.15
C GLU A 261 -17.79 -8.52 -18.71
N VAL A 262 -17.04 -7.52 -18.22
CA VAL A 262 -16.56 -7.55 -16.83
C VAL A 262 -17.71 -7.40 -15.82
N MET A 263 -18.79 -6.67 -16.14
CA MET A 263 -19.98 -6.64 -15.27
C MET A 263 -20.66 -8.02 -15.16
N LYS A 264 -20.67 -8.83 -16.22
CA LYS A 264 -21.14 -10.23 -16.14
C LYS A 264 -20.25 -11.08 -15.22
N GLN A 265 -18.93 -10.88 -15.29
CA GLN A 265 -17.98 -11.57 -14.41
C GLN A 265 -18.17 -11.15 -12.94
N ILE A 266 -18.33 -9.86 -12.69
CA ILE A 266 -18.63 -9.33 -11.35
C ILE A 266 -19.94 -9.91 -10.81
N ASN A 267 -21.02 -9.91 -11.60
CA ASN A 267 -22.29 -10.51 -11.17
C ASN A 267 -22.12 -11.97 -10.74
N ASN A 268 -21.38 -12.76 -11.54
CA ASN A 268 -21.11 -14.15 -11.21
C ASN A 268 -20.27 -14.29 -9.94
N ALA A 269 -19.26 -13.44 -9.75
CA ALA A 269 -18.45 -13.43 -8.54
C ALA A 269 -19.25 -13.05 -7.28
N LEU A 270 -20.21 -12.12 -7.38
CA LEU A 270 -21.05 -11.65 -6.28
C LEU A 270 -21.99 -12.72 -5.73
N LYS A 271 -22.35 -13.73 -6.54
CA LYS A 271 -23.17 -14.88 -6.11
C LYS A 271 -22.49 -15.77 -5.08
N LYS A 272 -21.16 -15.73 -4.98
CA LYS A 272 -20.42 -16.54 -4.00
C LYS A 272 -20.68 -16.03 -2.60
N ASP A 273 -21.07 -16.94 -1.71
CA ASP A 273 -21.25 -16.59 -0.30
C ASP A 273 -19.88 -16.38 0.37
N LEU A 274 -19.74 -15.26 1.08
CA LEU A 274 -18.52 -14.86 1.78
C LEU A 274 -18.84 -14.40 3.23
N THR A 275 -19.99 -14.77 3.79
CA THR A 275 -20.36 -14.39 5.17
C THR A 275 -19.38 -14.89 6.23
N ASP A 276 -18.76 -16.05 5.98
CA ASP A 276 -17.80 -16.66 6.91
C ASP A 276 -16.37 -16.11 6.71
N GLN A 277 -16.17 -15.16 5.79
CA GLN A 277 -14.87 -14.55 5.52
C GLN A 277 -14.66 -13.30 6.38
N PHE A 278 -13.40 -12.84 6.46
CA PHE A 278 -13.03 -11.66 7.23
C PHE A 278 -13.76 -10.38 6.80
N GLU A 279 -14.00 -9.46 7.75
CA GLU A 279 -14.72 -8.19 7.54
C GLU A 279 -14.19 -7.38 6.35
N TRP A 280 -12.87 -7.32 6.15
CA TRP A 280 -12.29 -6.57 5.03
C TRP A 280 -12.66 -7.16 3.66
N ILE A 281 -12.88 -8.48 3.57
CA ILE A 281 -13.34 -9.17 2.36
C ILE A 281 -14.81 -8.86 2.12
N GLN A 282 -15.63 -8.88 3.18
CA GLN A 282 -17.03 -8.51 3.10
C GLN A 282 -17.19 -7.05 2.64
N LYS A 283 -16.38 -6.14 3.19
CA LYS A 283 -16.31 -4.74 2.76
C LYS A 283 -15.89 -4.61 1.31
N ALA A 284 -14.87 -5.35 0.85
CA ALA A 284 -14.47 -5.38 -0.55
C ALA A 284 -15.65 -5.82 -1.44
N LYS A 285 -16.32 -6.91 -1.10
CA LYS A 285 -17.51 -7.41 -1.81
C LYS A 285 -18.62 -6.37 -1.86
N GLY A 286 -18.87 -5.65 -0.75
CA GLY A 286 -19.84 -4.56 -0.69
C GLY A 286 -19.53 -3.42 -1.67
N ILE A 287 -18.27 -3.00 -1.76
CA ILE A 287 -17.83 -1.98 -2.74
C ILE A 287 -18.06 -2.49 -4.16
N VAL A 288 -17.69 -3.75 -4.45
CA VAL A 288 -17.93 -4.38 -5.76
C VAL A 288 -19.42 -4.43 -6.11
N ALA A 289 -20.27 -4.78 -5.14
CA ALA A 289 -21.72 -4.81 -5.31
C ALA A 289 -22.28 -3.43 -5.66
N GLY A 290 -21.86 -2.38 -4.95
CA GLY A 290 -22.28 -1.00 -5.25
C GLY A 290 -21.86 -0.54 -6.66
N ILE A 291 -20.66 -0.93 -7.13
CA ILE A 291 -20.23 -0.67 -8.50
C ILE A 291 -21.14 -1.42 -9.49
N TYR A 292 -21.41 -2.70 -9.23
CA TYR A 292 -22.28 -3.50 -10.09
C TYR A 292 -23.69 -2.91 -10.20
N GLU A 293 -24.34 -2.60 -9.07
CA GLU A 293 -25.69 -2.02 -9.04
C GLU A 293 -25.77 -0.71 -9.83
N ARG A 294 -24.72 0.11 -9.72
CA ARG A 294 -24.64 1.37 -10.45
C ARG A 294 -24.51 1.15 -11.96
N LEU A 295 -23.64 0.25 -12.39
CA LEU A 295 -23.26 0.06 -13.79
C LEU A 295 -24.19 -0.90 -14.54
N HIS A 296 -24.89 -1.79 -13.83
CA HIS A 296 -25.84 -2.71 -14.46
C HIS A 296 -27.02 -1.91 -15.05
N LYS A 297 -27.15 -1.99 -16.39
CA LYS A 297 -28.20 -1.38 -17.20
C LYS A 297 -28.62 -2.34 -18.30
N ASP A 298 -29.81 -2.12 -18.85
CA ASP A 298 -30.40 -2.98 -19.88
C ASP A 298 -29.68 -2.85 -21.23
N THR A 299 -29.13 -1.68 -21.51
CA THR A 299 -28.42 -1.38 -22.77
C THR A 299 -26.97 -1.00 -22.54
N LEU A 300 -26.10 -1.29 -23.52
CA LEU A 300 -24.68 -0.92 -23.45
C LEU A 300 -24.47 0.61 -23.38
N PRO A 301 -25.17 1.47 -24.13
CA PRO A 301 -25.05 2.91 -23.98
C PRO A 301 -25.39 3.41 -22.58
N GLU A 302 -26.47 2.91 -21.96
CA GLU A 302 -26.83 3.32 -20.59
C GLU A 302 -25.76 2.88 -19.59
N MET A 303 -25.19 1.68 -19.77
CA MET A 303 -24.06 1.19 -18.96
C MET A 303 -22.81 2.05 -19.15
N LEU A 304 -22.44 2.38 -20.40
CA LEU A 304 -21.31 3.25 -20.71
C LEU A 304 -21.48 4.66 -20.15
N TYR A 305 -22.71 5.19 -20.16
CA TYR A 305 -23.04 6.46 -19.53
C TYR A 305 -22.85 6.40 -18.00
N ALA A 306 -23.40 5.38 -17.33
CA ALA A 306 -23.20 5.20 -15.89
C ALA A 306 -21.72 5.00 -15.53
N TYR A 307 -20.97 4.32 -16.41
CA TYR A 307 -19.53 4.10 -16.29
C TYR A 307 -18.74 5.40 -16.45
N SER A 308 -19.06 6.24 -17.44
CA SER A 308 -18.40 7.55 -17.59
C SER A 308 -18.63 8.45 -16.38
N GLN A 309 -19.84 8.43 -15.80
CA GLN A 309 -20.13 9.17 -14.58
C GLN A 309 -19.31 8.66 -13.39
N LEU A 310 -19.18 7.34 -13.24
CA LEU A 310 -18.35 6.75 -12.20
C LEU A 310 -16.89 7.17 -12.36
N LEU A 311 -16.36 7.15 -13.58
CA LEU A 311 -14.99 7.58 -13.87
C LEU A 311 -14.78 9.07 -13.55
N GLU A 312 -15.72 9.93 -13.91
CA GLU A 312 -15.67 11.37 -13.62
C GLU A 312 -15.60 11.63 -12.10
N GLU A 313 -16.46 10.98 -11.33
CA GLU A 313 -16.50 11.11 -9.86
C GLU A 313 -15.20 10.67 -9.18
N LYS A 314 -14.48 9.72 -9.78
CA LYS A 314 -13.17 9.24 -9.30
C LYS A 314 -12.00 10.09 -9.80
N GLY A 315 -12.29 11.16 -10.54
CA GLY A 315 -11.29 12.05 -11.12
C GLY A 315 -10.54 11.47 -12.32
N LEU A 316 -11.04 10.38 -12.91
CA LEU A 316 -10.49 9.73 -14.11
C LEU A 316 -11.03 10.41 -15.37
N ILE A 317 -10.77 11.71 -15.51
CA ILE A 317 -11.40 12.58 -16.51
C ILE A 317 -11.12 12.11 -17.94
N THR A 318 -9.89 11.67 -18.23
CA THR A 318 -9.51 11.15 -19.54
C THR A 318 -10.35 9.93 -19.92
N GLN A 319 -10.42 8.93 -19.03
CA GLN A 319 -11.24 7.74 -19.20
C GLN A 319 -12.71 8.11 -19.36
N ALA A 320 -13.20 9.06 -18.55
CA ALA A 320 -14.60 9.51 -18.57
C ALA A 320 -14.98 10.14 -19.91
N VAL A 321 -14.15 11.03 -20.47
CA VAL A 321 -14.34 11.64 -21.80
C VAL A 321 -14.44 10.55 -22.87
N ILE A 322 -13.49 9.60 -22.87
CA ILE A 322 -13.47 8.52 -23.87
C ILE A 322 -14.71 7.64 -23.73
N ALA A 323 -15.07 7.22 -22.51
CA ALA A 323 -16.25 6.40 -22.25
C ALA A 323 -17.55 7.11 -22.66
N LEU A 324 -17.66 8.41 -22.40
CA LEU A 324 -18.84 9.21 -22.76
C LEU A 324 -18.95 9.42 -24.28
N GLN A 325 -17.84 9.60 -24.98
CA GLN A 325 -17.82 9.62 -26.44
C GLN A 325 -18.27 8.27 -26.99
N VAL A 326 -17.65 7.17 -26.55
CA VAL A 326 -18.01 5.80 -26.97
C VAL A 326 -19.49 5.49 -26.66
N CYS A 327 -20.04 6.02 -25.58
CA CYS A 327 -21.47 5.93 -25.25
C CYS A 327 -22.35 6.54 -26.36
N ALA A 328 -22.06 7.77 -26.80
CA ALA A 328 -22.80 8.42 -27.87
C ALA A 328 -22.70 7.65 -29.19
N GLU A 329 -21.50 7.17 -29.53
CA GLU A 329 -21.25 6.36 -30.74
C GLU A 329 -22.07 5.07 -30.70
N THR A 330 -22.03 4.36 -29.58
CA THR A 330 -22.78 3.10 -29.37
C THR A 330 -24.28 3.32 -29.48
N ALA A 331 -24.82 4.41 -28.91
CA ALA A 331 -26.25 4.72 -29.00
C ALA A 331 -26.73 4.92 -30.44
N ILE A 332 -25.92 5.57 -31.28
CA ILE A 332 -26.22 5.78 -32.69
C ILE A 332 -26.15 4.45 -33.45
N VAL A 333 -25.12 3.64 -33.21
CA VAL A 333 -25.01 2.30 -33.82
C VAL A 333 -26.24 1.45 -33.49
N GLN A 334 -26.68 1.43 -32.23
CA GLN A 334 -27.84 0.66 -31.81
C GLN A 334 -29.15 1.14 -32.44
N LYS A 335 -29.28 2.45 -32.71
CA LYS A 335 -30.49 3.01 -33.34
C LYS A 335 -30.55 2.77 -34.84
N TYR A 336 -29.42 2.97 -35.55
CA TYR A 336 -29.41 3.03 -37.02
C TYR A 336 -28.70 1.85 -37.70
N ALA A 337 -28.13 0.92 -36.94
CA ALA A 337 -27.46 -0.27 -37.46
C ALA A 337 -27.78 -1.50 -36.58
N SER A 338 -26.76 -2.26 -36.19
CA SER A 338 -26.89 -3.42 -35.32
C SER A 338 -25.73 -3.48 -34.34
N ASP A 339 -25.91 -4.22 -33.25
CA ASP A 339 -24.87 -4.43 -32.23
C ASP A 339 -23.55 -4.98 -32.80
N ALA A 340 -23.59 -5.65 -33.96
CA ALA A 340 -22.40 -6.17 -34.63
C ALA A 340 -21.43 -5.08 -35.12
N TYR A 341 -21.91 -3.84 -35.30
CA TYR A 341 -21.11 -2.70 -35.74
C TYR A 341 -20.55 -1.88 -34.57
N ILE A 342 -20.82 -2.26 -33.31
CA ILE A 342 -20.28 -1.57 -32.15
C ILE A 342 -18.76 -1.75 -32.11
N GLY A 343 -18.02 -0.64 -32.23
CA GLY A 343 -16.56 -0.65 -32.29
C GLY A 343 -15.99 -0.94 -33.69
N ASP A 344 -16.83 -1.08 -34.71
CA ASP A 344 -16.39 -1.15 -36.11
C ASP A 344 -15.93 0.24 -36.59
N TYR A 345 -14.61 0.38 -36.78
CA TYR A 345 -14.01 1.63 -37.19
C TYR A 345 -14.41 2.05 -38.62
N ASP A 346 -14.50 1.09 -39.54
CA ASP A 346 -14.76 1.38 -40.95
C ASP A 346 -16.22 1.81 -41.11
N TRP A 347 -17.16 1.09 -40.48
CA TRP A 347 -18.56 1.50 -40.45
C TRP A 347 -18.74 2.88 -39.80
N TRP A 348 -18.08 3.12 -38.67
CA TRP A 348 -18.16 4.42 -37.98
C TRP A 348 -17.64 5.55 -38.87
N LYS A 349 -16.51 5.34 -39.54
CA LYS A 349 -15.88 6.33 -40.40
C LYS A 349 -16.73 6.66 -41.63
N ASP A 350 -17.28 5.63 -42.27
CA ASP A 350 -17.97 5.78 -43.56
C ASP A 350 -19.45 6.18 -43.40
N TYR A 351 -20.09 5.85 -42.28
CA TYR A 351 -21.52 6.10 -42.06
C TYR A 351 -21.82 6.77 -40.71
N GLY A 352 -21.35 6.18 -39.61
CA GLY A 352 -21.70 6.60 -38.25
C GLY A 352 -21.35 8.06 -37.95
N ARG A 353 -20.21 8.54 -38.44
CA ARG A 353 -19.72 9.90 -38.22
C ARG A 353 -20.59 10.97 -38.89
N ASP A 354 -21.11 10.68 -40.09
CA ASP A 354 -21.98 11.61 -40.79
C ASP A 354 -23.37 11.67 -40.14
N LEU A 355 -23.87 10.53 -39.66
CA LEU A 355 -25.07 10.49 -38.81
C LEU A 355 -24.87 11.30 -37.53
N TYR A 356 -23.74 11.12 -36.83
CA TYR A 356 -23.40 11.87 -35.62
C TYR A 356 -23.40 13.39 -35.87
N LYS A 357 -22.73 13.84 -36.94
CA LYS A 357 -22.70 15.27 -37.31
C LYS A 357 -24.07 15.80 -37.67
N LYS A 358 -24.88 15.02 -38.40
CA LYS A 358 -26.25 15.40 -38.77
C LYS A 358 -27.11 15.56 -37.52
N LEU A 359 -27.11 14.58 -36.62
CA LEU A 359 -27.85 14.62 -35.35
C LEU A 359 -27.46 15.82 -34.49
N ILE A 360 -26.16 16.11 -34.39
CA ILE A 360 -25.66 17.29 -33.67
C ILE A 360 -26.22 18.58 -34.26
N LYS A 361 -26.18 18.72 -35.59
CA LYS A 361 -26.62 19.93 -36.29
C LYS A 361 -28.14 20.11 -36.17
N ASP A 362 -28.90 19.07 -36.47
CA ASP A 362 -30.35 19.12 -36.53
C ASP A 362 -30.96 19.38 -35.14
N ASN A 363 -30.31 18.89 -34.08
CA ASN A 363 -30.78 19.00 -32.69
C ASN A 363 -29.99 19.98 -31.82
N ARG A 364 -29.08 20.77 -32.41
CA ARG A 364 -28.25 21.77 -31.71
C ARG A 364 -27.43 21.21 -30.54
N LEU A 365 -26.94 19.98 -30.65
CA LEU A 365 -26.15 19.30 -29.61
C LEU A 365 -24.65 19.68 -29.68
N TYR A 366 -24.34 20.97 -29.75
CA TYR A 366 -22.96 21.45 -29.94
C TYR A 366 -21.98 21.02 -28.82
N ASP A 367 -22.49 20.70 -27.63
CA ASP A 367 -21.66 20.17 -26.54
C ASP A 367 -21.09 18.77 -26.85
N LEU A 368 -21.74 17.98 -27.72
CA LEU A 368 -21.19 16.71 -28.22
C LEU A 368 -20.02 16.93 -29.21
N TYR A 369 -20.04 18.04 -29.96
CA TYR A 369 -18.90 18.43 -30.78
C TYR A 369 -17.71 18.84 -29.91
N GLN A 370 -17.95 19.56 -28.82
CA GLN A 370 -16.89 19.90 -27.85
C GLN A 370 -16.32 18.64 -27.18
N LEU A 371 -17.16 17.65 -26.87
CA LEU A 371 -16.73 16.36 -26.34
C LEU A 371 -15.84 15.60 -27.34
N GLU A 372 -16.22 15.50 -28.61
CA GLU A 372 -15.41 14.86 -29.66
C GLU A 372 -14.04 15.55 -29.81
N ASN A 373 -14.02 16.89 -29.81
CA ASN A 373 -12.78 17.66 -29.88
C ASN A 373 -11.87 17.39 -28.68
N LEU A 374 -12.41 17.43 -27.46
CA LEU A 374 -11.65 17.13 -26.25
C LEU A 374 -11.08 15.70 -26.27
N ARG A 375 -11.88 14.73 -26.70
CA ARG A 375 -11.43 13.33 -26.86
C ARG A 375 -10.27 13.23 -27.85
N ASN A 376 -10.33 13.97 -28.95
CA ASN A 376 -9.25 14.00 -29.95
C ASN A 376 -8.00 14.71 -29.42
N GLU A 377 -8.14 15.81 -28.69
CA GLU A 377 -7.01 16.47 -28.01
C GLU A 377 -6.27 15.52 -27.08
N ILE A 378 -7.03 14.77 -26.26
CA ILE A 378 -6.50 13.73 -25.37
C ILE A 378 -5.76 12.66 -26.18
N ALA A 379 -6.38 12.13 -27.25
CA ALA A 379 -5.78 11.10 -28.09
C ALA A 379 -4.48 11.56 -28.78
N HIS A 380 -4.36 12.85 -29.08
CA HIS A 380 -3.16 13.46 -29.64
C HIS A 380 -2.16 13.96 -28.60
N GLY A 381 -2.35 13.63 -27.32
CA GLY A 381 -1.42 13.98 -26.24
C GLY A 381 -1.38 15.48 -25.92
N GLY A 382 -2.47 16.21 -26.18
CA GLY A 382 -2.55 17.64 -25.92
C GLY A 382 -1.70 18.49 -26.88
N ALA A 383 -1.59 18.07 -28.13
CA ALA A 383 -0.86 18.82 -29.15
C ALA A 383 -1.36 20.28 -29.24
N ARG A 384 -0.45 21.20 -29.62
CA ARG A 384 -0.80 22.61 -29.77
C ARG A 384 -1.89 22.77 -30.81
N ASP A 385 -2.90 23.56 -30.45
CA ASP A 385 -3.92 23.96 -31.39
C ASP A 385 -3.28 24.67 -32.60
N LYS A 386 -3.73 24.29 -33.81
CA LYS A 386 -3.07 24.71 -35.06
C LYS A 386 -3.18 26.21 -35.29
N GLU A 387 -4.28 26.82 -34.82
CA GLU A 387 -4.63 28.22 -35.06
C GLU A 387 -4.08 29.12 -33.95
N THR A 388 -4.40 28.80 -32.70
CA THR A 388 -4.02 29.60 -31.53
C THR A 388 -2.59 29.37 -31.06
N LYS A 389 -1.95 28.27 -31.52
CA LYS A 389 -0.61 27.81 -31.08
C LYS A 389 -0.49 27.55 -29.57
N LYS A 390 -1.60 27.50 -28.83
CA LYS A 390 -1.65 27.24 -27.39
C LYS A 390 -1.81 25.76 -27.10
N TYR A 391 -1.32 25.33 -25.94
CA TYR A 391 -1.66 24.01 -25.41
C TYR A 391 -3.08 24.02 -24.84
N PRO A 392 -3.79 22.88 -24.88
CA PRO A 392 -5.09 22.75 -24.24
C PRO A 392 -4.96 22.88 -22.71
N SER A 393 -6.00 23.42 -22.09
CA SER A 393 -6.07 23.68 -20.64
C SER A 393 -6.88 22.58 -19.96
N PRO A 394 -6.27 21.73 -19.09
CA PRO A 394 -6.96 20.67 -18.35
C PRO A 394 -8.08 21.19 -17.44
N GLU A 395 -8.00 22.44 -16.99
CA GLU A 395 -8.99 23.09 -16.12
C GLU A 395 -10.37 23.18 -16.79
N SER A 396 -10.42 23.15 -18.12
CA SER A 396 -11.67 23.20 -18.88
C SER A 396 -12.37 21.84 -18.99
N TYR A 397 -11.67 20.73 -18.74
CA TYR A 397 -12.14 19.38 -19.04
C TYR A 397 -13.36 18.97 -18.23
N PRO A 398 -13.44 19.18 -16.89
CA PRO A 398 -14.63 18.81 -16.12
C PRO A 398 -15.90 19.52 -16.61
N ARG A 399 -15.78 20.78 -17.05
CA ARG A 399 -16.91 21.54 -17.60
C ARG A 399 -17.38 20.94 -18.94
N ILE A 400 -16.46 20.52 -19.80
CA ILE A 400 -16.78 19.90 -21.09
C ILE A 400 -17.45 18.54 -20.86
N VAL A 401 -16.93 17.71 -19.96
CA VAL A 401 -17.53 16.42 -19.59
C VAL A 401 -18.95 16.60 -19.08
N LYS A 402 -19.18 17.52 -18.13
CA LYS A 402 -20.52 17.79 -17.58
C LYS A 402 -21.53 18.20 -18.66
N LYS A 403 -21.13 19.09 -19.57
CA LYS A 403 -21.99 19.52 -20.69
C LYS A 403 -22.23 18.41 -21.69
N GLY A 404 -21.18 17.67 -22.05
CA GLY A 404 -21.28 16.48 -22.89
C GLY A 404 -22.24 15.44 -22.29
N SER A 405 -22.19 15.23 -20.97
CA SER A 405 -23.07 14.30 -20.26
C SER A 405 -24.53 14.71 -20.41
N ALA A 406 -24.84 16.00 -20.23
CA ALA A 406 -26.20 16.51 -20.45
C ALA A 406 -26.64 16.36 -21.92
N ALA A 407 -25.73 16.55 -22.87
CA ALA A 407 -26.02 16.40 -24.28
C ALA A 407 -26.24 14.94 -24.71
N VAL A 408 -25.53 13.98 -24.11
CA VAL A 408 -25.78 12.53 -24.31
C VAL A 408 -27.17 12.13 -23.80
N VAL A 409 -27.62 12.67 -22.65
CA VAL A 409 -28.99 12.44 -22.17
C VAL A 409 -30.02 12.96 -23.16
N THR A 410 -29.79 14.13 -23.76
CA THR A 410 -30.67 14.67 -24.81
C THR A 410 -30.63 13.80 -26.07
N LEU A 411 -29.45 13.33 -26.48
CA LEU A 411 -29.30 12.39 -27.59
C LEU A 411 -30.13 11.11 -27.36
N PHE A 412 -30.07 10.52 -26.16
CA PHE A 412 -30.89 9.34 -25.84
C PHE A 412 -32.39 9.58 -26.01
N LYS A 413 -32.89 10.78 -25.68
CA LYS A 413 -34.30 11.13 -25.88
C LYS A 413 -34.66 11.20 -27.35
N ILE A 414 -33.84 11.89 -28.16
CA ILE A 414 -34.04 12.01 -29.61
C ILE A 414 -34.08 10.63 -30.27
N LEU A 415 -33.12 9.76 -29.94
CA LEU A 415 -33.06 8.42 -30.51
C LEU A 415 -34.28 7.54 -30.11
N LYS A 416 -34.88 7.79 -28.94
CA LYS A 416 -36.12 7.13 -28.49
C LYS A 416 -37.38 7.70 -29.15
N GLU A 417 -37.40 8.98 -29.51
CA GLU A 417 -38.57 9.68 -30.09
C GLU A 417 -38.70 9.52 -31.61
N GLU A 418 -37.62 9.25 -32.35
CA GLU A 418 -37.67 8.95 -33.79
C GLU A 418 -38.20 7.52 -34.09
N VAL A 419 -39.35 7.12 -33.50
CA VAL A 419 -40.03 5.83 -33.75
C VAL A 419 -41.36 6.05 -34.45
#